data_AF-A0A7W8K2N6-F1
#
_entry.id   AF-A0A7W8K2N6-F1
#
_cell.length_a   1.000
_cell.length_b   1.000
_cell.length_c   1.000
_cell.angle_alpha   90.00
_cell.angle_beta   90.00
_cell.angle_gamma   90.00
#
_symmetry.space_group_name_H-M   'P 1'
#
loop_
_entity.id
_entity.type
_entity.pdbx_description
1 polymer ?
#
loop_
_entity_poly.entity_id
_entity_poly.type
_entity_poly.pdbx_seq_one_letter_code
_entity_poly.pdbx_strand_id
1 'polypeptide(L)'
;MTPVAEQIITVRGAWDGHVTDPERVFRGKIVHSDLAELRQGTTAEIRYGHSTTHAQNAAEHGTYTLTAGSIRVPLMSFTCRTVGTTGHHSTDDAQDADWQAVPLG
;
A
#
# COMPACT_ATOMS: atom_id res chain seq x y z
N MET A 1 -2.43 27.88 8.60
CA MET A 1 -2.71 26.43 8.64
C MET A 1 -1.75 25.81 7.65
N THR A 2 -0.64 25.27 8.12
CA THR A 2 0.32 24.58 7.23
C THR A 2 -0.42 23.37 6.67
N PRO A 3 -0.43 23.13 5.34
CA PRO A 3 -0.90 21.85 4.85
C PRO A 3 -0.07 20.79 5.60
N VAL A 4 -0.74 19.89 6.33
CA VAL A 4 -0.09 18.67 6.79
C VAL A 4 0.44 18.03 5.52
N ALA A 5 1.76 18.08 5.32
CA ALA A 5 2.38 17.43 4.19
C ALA A 5 1.88 15.98 4.22
N GLU A 6 1.20 15.56 3.16
CA GLU A 6 0.76 14.18 3.03
C GLU A 6 2.00 13.31 3.21
N GLN A 7 2.04 12.54 4.28
CA GLN A 7 3.18 11.68 4.56
C GLN A 7 3.17 10.59 3.49
N ILE A 8 4.25 10.44 2.74
CA ILE A 8 4.31 9.46 1.66
C ILE A 8 5.33 8.39 2.01
N ILE A 9 4.91 7.13 1.84
CA ILE A 9 5.79 5.98 1.94
C ILE A 9 5.84 5.36 0.55
N THR A 10 7.04 5.21 0.00
CA THR A 10 7.23 4.46 -1.25
C THR A 10 7.78 3.09 -0.91
N VAL A 11 7.08 2.06 -1.39
CA VAL A 11 7.44 0.67 -1.19
C VAL A 11 7.64 0.04 -2.56
N ARG A 12 8.79 -0.60 -2.76
CA ARG A 12 9.07 -1.37 -3.97
C ARG A 12 8.82 -2.84 -3.71
N GLY A 13 7.96 -3.45 -4.50
CA GLY A 13 7.52 -4.82 -4.29
C GLY A 13 6.40 -5.23 -5.23
N ALA A 14 5.84 -6.39 -4.94
CA ALA A 14 4.75 -6.97 -5.68
C ALA A 14 3.71 -7.57 -4.75
N TRP A 15 2.51 -7.72 -5.25
CA TRP A 15 1.48 -8.49 -4.60
C TRP A 15 1.69 -10.00 -4.84
N ASP A 16 1.71 -10.73 -3.73
CA ASP A 16 1.77 -12.18 -3.67
C ASP A 16 0.35 -12.72 -3.42
N GLY A 17 -0.09 -13.67 -4.26
CA GLY A 17 -1.44 -14.21 -4.25
C GLY A 17 -2.33 -13.72 -5.40
N HIS A 18 -3.48 -14.35 -5.56
CA HIS A 18 -4.41 -14.06 -6.66
C HIS A 18 -5.15 -12.74 -6.44
N VAL A 19 -5.51 -12.02 -7.51
CA VAL A 19 -6.16 -10.69 -7.42
C VAL A 19 -7.49 -10.73 -6.65
N THR A 20 -8.22 -11.84 -6.74
CA THR A 20 -9.49 -12.01 -6.00
C THR A 20 -9.32 -12.63 -4.62
N ASP A 21 -8.07 -12.87 -4.19
CA ASP A 21 -7.80 -13.45 -2.88
C ASP A 21 -7.94 -12.35 -1.80
N PRO A 22 -8.85 -12.52 -0.83
CA PRO A 22 -9.04 -11.53 0.22
C PRO A 22 -7.88 -11.48 1.21
N GLU A 23 -7.02 -12.50 1.23
CA GLU A 23 -5.82 -12.58 2.06
C GLU A 23 -4.55 -12.19 1.29
N ARG A 24 -4.69 -11.62 0.08
CA ARG A 24 -3.56 -11.20 -0.75
C ARG A 24 -2.65 -10.26 0.02
N VAL A 25 -1.35 -10.48 -0.15
CA VAL A 25 -0.32 -9.77 0.61
C VAL A 25 0.66 -9.11 -0.34
N PHE A 26 0.84 -7.81 -0.22
CA PHE A 26 1.95 -7.12 -0.87
C PHE A 26 3.22 -7.32 -0.05
N ARG A 27 4.30 -7.73 -0.71
CA ARG A 27 5.62 -7.86 -0.09
C ARG A 27 6.61 -7.00 -0.83
N GLY A 28 7.35 -6.20 -0.08
CA GLY A 28 8.33 -5.29 -0.65
C GLY A 28 9.30 -4.73 0.37
N LYS A 29 10.01 -3.68 -0.04
CA LYS A 29 10.92 -2.91 0.80
C LYS A 29 10.61 -1.44 0.69
N ILE A 30 10.73 -0.74 1.81
CA ILE A 30 10.61 0.73 1.84
C ILE A 30 11.77 1.31 1.05
N VAL A 31 11.48 2.03 -0.02
CA VAL A 31 12.50 2.76 -0.81
C VAL A 31 12.56 4.23 -0.41
N HIS A 32 11.46 4.78 0.09
CA HIS A 32 11.38 6.13 0.61
C HIS A 32 10.27 6.21 1.68
N SER A 33 10.44 7.05 2.70
CA SER A 33 9.44 7.26 3.72
C SER A 33 9.63 8.61 4.39
N ASP A 34 8.54 9.38 4.50
CA ASP A 34 8.49 10.59 5.32
C ASP A 34 8.33 10.29 6.83
N LEU A 35 7.96 9.05 7.19
CA LEU A 35 7.92 8.59 8.58
C LEU A 35 9.34 8.22 9.06
N ALA A 36 9.85 8.94 10.06
CA ALA A 36 11.17 8.71 10.64
C ALA A 36 11.36 7.29 11.23
N GLU A 37 10.27 6.67 11.67
CA GLU A 37 10.27 5.32 12.22
C GLU A 37 10.44 4.24 11.14
N LEU A 38 10.07 4.56 9.90
CA LEU A 38 10.14 3.67 8.75
C LEU A 38 11.42 3.94 7.94
N ARG A 39 12.44 3.12 8.15
CA ARG A 39 13.72 3.27 7.46
C ARG A 39 13.68 2.69 6.06
N GLN A 40 14.37 3.34 5.13
CA GLN A 40 14.66 2.77 3.82
C GLN A 40 15.38 1.40 3.96
N GLY A 41 15.01 0.46 3.09
CA GLY A 41 15.51 -0.91 3.09
C GLY A 41 14.74 -1.87 4.01
N THR A 42 13.87 -1.35 4.89
CA THR A 42 13.04 -2.18 5.77
C THR A 42 12.05 -2.99 4.94
N THR A 43 11.95 -4.28 5.23
CA THR A 43 10.91 -5.14 4.65
C THR A 43 9.54 -4.63 5.09
N ALA A 44 8.66 -4.41 4.11
CA ALA A 44 7.29 -3.97 4.31
C ALA A 44 6.32 -5.01 3.75
N GLU A 45 5.26 -5.24 4.50
CA GLU A 45 4.13 -6.06 4.11
C GLU A 45 2.88 -5.19 4.10
N ILE A 46 2.13 -5.11 2.99
CA ILE A 46 0.82 -4.46 2.96
C ILE A 46 -0.26 -5.54 2.84
N ARG A 47 -1.26 -5.46 3.70
CA ARG A 47 -2.44 -6.33 3.67
C ARG A 47 -3.68 -5.49 3.41
N TYR A 48 -4.58 -6.01 2.58
CA TYR A 48 -5.91 -5.44 2.43
C TYR A 48 -6.78 -5.88 3.59
N GLY A 49 -7.13 -4.96 4.48
CA GLY A 49 -8.08 -5.19 5.54
C GLY A 49 -9.50 -5.01 5.01
N HIS A 50 -10.23 -6.11 4.83
CA HIS A 50 -11.68 -6.03 4.75
C HIS A 50 -12.20 -5.50 6.09
N SER A 51 -12.88 -4.36 6.07
CA SER A 51 -13.60 -3.86 7.24
C SER A 51 -14.54 -4.97 7.72
N THR A 52 -14.31 -5.53 8.90
CA THR A 52 -15.15 -6.58 9.52
C THR A 52 -16.52 -6.06 9.97
N THR A 53 -16.83 -4.81 9.64
CA THR A 53 -18.14 -4.21 9.85
C THR A 53 -18.91 -4.37 8.56
N HIS A 54 -20.07 -5.02 8.60
CA HIS A 54 -21.03 -5.08 7.49
C HIS A 54 -21.18 -3.71 6.83
N ALA A 55 -20.45 -3.47 5.74
CA ALA A 55 -20.49 -2.24 4.98
C ALA A 55 -21.80 -2.24 4.19
N GLN A 56 -22.79 -1.48 4.66
CA GLN A 56 -24.08 -1.29 3.99
C GLN A 56 -23.97 -0.38 2.75
N ASN A 57 -22.78 0.14 2.44
CA ASN A 57 -22.55 1.07 1.35
C ASN A 57 -21.36 0.63 0.49
N ALA A 58 -21.58 0.53 -0.82
CA ALA A 58 -20.59 0.17 -1.85
C ALA A 58 -19.44 1.18 -2.02
N ALA A 59 -19.26 2.11 -1.08
CA ALA A 59 -18.28 3.19 -1.12
C ALA A 59 -17.17 3.05 -0.06
N GLU A 60 -17.24 2.05 0.82
CA GLU A 60 -16.15 1.77 1.76
C GLU A 60 -15.07 0.96 1.04
N HIS A 61 -14.18 1.67 0.35
CA HIS A 61 -12.92 1.13 -0.15
C HIS A 61 -12.14 0.59 1.06
N GLY A 62 -11.78 -0.70 1.04
CA GLY A 62 -11.13 -1.34 2.19
C GLY A 62 -9.83 -0.66 2.59
N THR A 63 -9.46 -0.83 3.86
CA THR A 63 -8.31 -0.14 4.45
C THR A 63 -7.06 -0.99 4.28
N TYR A 64 -6.00 -0.42 3.69
CA TYR A 64 -4.71 -1.12 3.63
C TYR A 64 -3.96 -0.92 4.94
N THR A 65 -3.23 -1.94 5.40
CA THR A 65 -2.34 -1.80 6.56
C THR A 65 -0.93 -2.16 6.15
N LEU A 66 0.01 -1.22 6.30
CA LEU A 66 1.44 -1.46 6.12
C LEU A 66 2.04 -1.94 7.44
N THR A 67 2.79 -3.03 7.38
CA THR A 67 3.58 -3.56 8.49
C THR A 67 5.04 -3.56 8.09
N ALA A 68 5.90 -2.92 8.88
CA ALA A 68 7.34 -2.90 8.68
C ALA A 68 8.05 -3.11 10.01
N GLY A 69 8.59 -4.31 10.21
CA GLY A 69 9.08 -4.74 11.53
C GLY A 69 7.94 -4.72 12.56
N SER A 70 8.11 -3.94 13.64
CA SER A 70 7.12 -3.78 14.71
C SER A 70 6.09 -2.67 14.44
N ILE A 71 6.28 -1.89 13.38
CA ILE A 71 5.45 -0.72 13.08
C ILE A 71 4.29 -1.16 12.19
N ARG A 72 3.08 -0.70 12.55
CA ARG A 72 1.86 -0.91 11.76
C ARG A 72 1.24 0.44 11.47
N VAL A 73 1.02 0.73 10.20
CA VAL A 73 0.49 2.00 9.72
C VAL A 73 -0.77 1.71 8.90
N PRO A 74 -1.96 2.12 9.36
CA PRO A 74 -3.14 2.12 8.51
C PRO A 74 -2.93 3.11 7.37
N LEU A 75 -3.33 2.73 6.17
CA LEU A 75 -3.17 3.54 4.97
C LEU A 75 -4.53 3.99 4.46
N MET A 76 -4.60 5.26 4.08
CA MET A 76 -5.72 5.83 3.36
C MET A 76 -5.70 5.40 1.89
N SER A 77 -4.52 5.22 1.29
CA SER A 77 -4.39 4.82 -0.12
C SER A 77 -3.10 4.05 -0.36
N PHE A 78 -3.15 3.10 -1.30
CA PHE A 78 -1.99 2.35 -1.77
C PHE A 78 -2.09 2.15 -3.29
N THR A 79 -1.21 2.79 -4.06
CA THR A 79 -1.31 2.86 -5.53
C THR A 79 0.04 2.63 -6.21
N CYS A 80 0.04 1.96 -7.36
CA CYS A 80 1.25 1.75 -8.15
C CYS A 80 1.65 3.04 -8.90
N ARG A 81 2.90 3.48 -8.77
CA ARG A 81 3.45 4.65 -9.50
C ARG A 81 4.06 4.27 -10.85
N THR A 82 4.44 3.01 -11.06
CA THR A 82 5.17 2.58 -12.28
C THR A 82 4.26 2.41 -13.51
N VAL A 83 2.96 2.69 -13.43
CA VAL A 83 2.04 2.67 -14.59
C VAL A 83 2.18 3.91 -15.47
N GLY A 84 3.38 4.08 -16.01
CA GLY A 84 3.75 5.13 -16.95
C GLY A 84 4.40 4.55 -18.20
N THR A 85 3.88 3.45 -18.75
CA THR A 85 4.21 3.06 -20.14
C THR A 85 3.15 2.11 -20.70
N THR A 86 2.45 2.60 -21.73
CA THR A 86 1.78 1.83 -22.80
C THR A 86 0.66 0.83 -22.42
N GLY A 87 -0.59 1.28 -22.55
CA GLY A 87 -1.57 0.63 -23.44
C GLY A 87 -2.01 -0.81 -23.16
N HIS A 88 -1.77 -1.39 -21.98
CA HIS A 88 -2.30 -2.70 -21.62
C HIS A 88 -2.88 -2.66 -20.21
N HIS A 89 -4.21 -2.69 -20.13
CA HIS A 89 -4.98 -2.78 -18.89
C HIS A 89 -4.84 -4.20 -18.33
N SER A 90 -3.65 -4.53 -17.86
CA SER A 90 -3.43 -5.63 -16.93
C SER A 90 -2.45 -5.07 -15.92
N THR A 91 -2.99 -4.63 -14.79
CA THR A 91 -2.22 -4.42 -13.57
C THR A 91 -1.65 -5.78 -13.22
N ASP A 92 -0.51 -6.14 -13.80
CA ASP A 92 0.23 -7.32 -13.37
C ASP A 92 0.91 -6.92 -12.07
N ASP A 93 0.10 -6.86 -11.02
CA ASP A 93 0.50 -6.46 -9.68
C ASP A 93 1.40 -7.52 -9.03
N ALA A 94 1.68 -8.63 -9.73
CA ALA A 94 2.68 -9.62 -9.38
C ALA A 94 4.12 -9.24 -9.80
N GLN A 95 4.31 -8.18 -10.60
CA GLN A 95 5.64 -7.66 -10.90
C GLN A 95 6.12 -6.66 -9.85
N ASP A 96 7.44 -6.68 -9.59
CA ASP A 96 8.09 -5.74 -8.69
C ASP A 96 8.02 -4.32 -9.28
N ALA A 97 7.28 -3.44 -8.60
CA ALA A 97 7.05 -2.06 -9.01
C ALA A 97 7.15 -1.11 -7.80
N ASP A 98 7.21 0.19 -8.07
CA ASP A 98 7.18 1.21 -7.04
C ASP A 98 5.73 1.58 -6.71
N TRP A 99 5.35 1.42 -5.45
CA TRP A 99 4.02 1.71 -4.94
C TRP A 99 4.08 2.83 -3.91
N GLN A 100 3.09 3.72 -3.96
CA GLN A 100 2.91 4.81 -3.03
C GLN A 100 1.83 4.45 -2.01
N ALA A 101 2.21 4.46 -0.74
CA ALA A 101 1.34 4.34 0.42
C ALA A 101 1.17 5.72 1.08
N VAL A 102 -0.07 6.09 1.36
CA VAL A 102 -0.43 7.29 2.12
C VAL A 102 -1.04 6.84 3.45
N PRO A 103 -0.39 7.10 4.61
CA PRO A 103 -0.93 6.81 5.92
C PRO A 103 -2.27 7.49 6.16
N LEU A 104 -3.15 6.80 6.88
CA LEU A 104 -4.33 7.41 7.50
C LEU A 104 -3.83 8.18 8.73
N GLY A 105 -3.73 9.50 8.61
CA GLY A 105 -3.22 10.41 9.65
C GLY A 105 -4.15 10.61 10.84
#